data_AF-A0A672FMY9-F1
#
_entry.id   AF-A0A672FMY9-F1
#
_cell.length_a   1.000
_cell.length_b   1.000
_cell.length_c   1.000
_cell.angle_alpha   90.00
_cell.angle_beta   90.00
_cell.angle_gamma   90.00
#
_symmetry.space_group_name_H-M   'P 1'
#
loop_
_entity.id
_entity.type
_entity.pdbx_description
1 polymer ?
#
loop_
_entity_poly.entity_id
_entity_poly.type
_entity_poly.pdbx_seq_one_letter_code
_entity_poly.pdbx_strand_id
1 'polypeptide(L)'
;MHRSYQPFKPVTNRYLQQRWDQSDYEKHRLKVSSALPVVDTAGSRTPVHMTLKLKKLQLQEERLSVIDRDNQLLASKLANIVCSKGLVDHRNQYQTRSLNAPKRRQELLLVGHQNQGIYQRILARQSEYRRQLWLDDWEKTQRRLDTISRYPRGPTDQRVKFAEEEGSEGFSISSDASSSDRTSTET
;
A
#
# COMPACT_ATOMS: atom_id res chain seq x y z
N MET A 1 70.54 -44.45 48.12
CA MET A 1 71.64 -43.96 48.97
C MET A 1 71.08 -43.01 50.01
N HIS A 2 71.10 -43.36 51.29
CA HIS A 2 70.69 -42.44 52.36
C HIS A 2 71.86 -41.50 52.69
N ARG A 3 71.71 -40.20 52.41
CA ARG A 3 72.67 -39.16 52.82
C ARG A 3 72.33 -38.72 54.25
N SER A 4 73.30 -38.83 55.15
CA SER A 4 73.16 -38.31 56.51
C SER A 4 73.36 -36.79 56.53
N TYR A 5 72.69 -36.12 57.46
CA TYR A 5 72.80 -34.68 57.66
C TYR A 5 74.23 -34.33 58.12
N GLN A 6 74.91 -33.48 57.34
CA GLN A 6 76.26 -33.00 57.61
C GLN A 6 76.23 -31.48 57.87
N PRO A 7 76.44 -31.03 59.12
CA PRO A 7 76.48 -29.60 59.43
C PRO A 7 77.76 -28.97 58.89
N PHE A 8 77.66 -27.75 58.37
CA PHE A 8 78.81 -27.00 57.84
C PHE A 8 79.74 -26.46 58.92
N LYS A 9 79.24 -26.32 60.16
CA LYS A 9 79.97 -25.83 61.33
C LYS A 9 80.06 -26.95 62.38
N PRO A 10 81.10 -26.96 63.23
CA PRO A 10 81.16 -27.90 64.35
C PRO A 10 79.97 -27.64 65.29
N VAL A 11 79.23 -28.69 65.62
CA VAL A 11 78.04 -28.62 66.47
C VAL A 11 78.08 -29.70 67.54
N THR A 12 77.57 -29.39 68.72
CA THR A 12 77.52 -30.30 69.87
C THR A 12 76.48 -31.41 69.70
N ASN A 13 75.32 -31.10 69.10
CA ASN A 13 74.24 -32.05 68.85
C ASN A 13 73.75 -31.95 67.38
N ARG A 14 74.00 -33.01 66.61
CA ARG A 14 73.63 -33.07 65.18
C ARG A 14 72.13 -33.10 64.92
N TYR A 15 71.36 -33.75 65.79
CA TYR A 15 69.91 -33.90 65.62
C TYR A 15 69.19 -32.57 65.79
N LEU A 16 69.56 -31.82 66.83
CA LEU A 16 69.00 -30.48 67.07
C LEU A 16 69.38 -29.51 65.94
N GLN A 17 70.63 -29.56 65.48
CA GLN A 17 71.05 -28.74 64.35
C GLN A 17 70.25 -29.06 63.07
N GLN A 18 70.04 -30.34 62.76
CA GLN A 18 69.21 -30.74 61.62
C GLN A 18 67.80 -30.15 61.70
N ARG A 19 67.17 -30.21 62.88
CA ARG A 19 65.82 -29.66 63.09
C ARG A 19 65.77 -28.14 62.91
N TRP A 20 66.78 -27.42 63.39
CA TRP A 20 66.85 -25.97 63.22
C TRP A 20 67.09 -25.57 61.78
N ASP A 21 68.03 -26.21 61.09
CA ASP A 21 68.30 -25.97 59.68
C ASP A 21 67.06 -26.25 58.82
N GLN A 22 66.33 -27.32 59.13
CA GLN A 22 65.06 -27.63 58.46
C GLN A 22 64.02 -26.52 58.67
N SER A 23 63.86 -26.05 59.90
CA SER A 23 62.91 -24.98 60.24
C SER A 23 63.28 -23.64 59.60
N ASP A 24 64.56 -23.29 59.58
CA ASP A 24 65.04 -22.06 58.96
C ASP A 24 64.98 -22.12 57.44
N TYR A 25 65.23 -23.29 56.86
CA TYR A 25 65.00 -23.54 55.45
C TYR A 25 63.51 -23.40 55.09
N GLU A 26 62.61 -23.95 55.89
CA GLU A 26 61.16 -23.79 55.71
C GLU A 26 60.73 -22.32 55.81
N LYS A 27 61.20 -21.58 56.83
CA LYS A 27 60.95 -20.13 56.96
C LYS A 27 61.48 -19.34 55.76
N HIS A 28 62.68 -19.66 55.29
CA HIS A 28 63.26 -19.01 54.11
C HIS A 28 62.42 -19.31 52.86
N ARG A 29 62.02 -20.56 52.65
CA ARG A 29 61.15 -20.95 51.53
C ARG A 29 59.81 -20.24 51.57
N LEU A 30 59.22 -20.07 52.76
CA LEU A 30 57.99 -19.29 52.93
C LEU A 30 58.20 -17.83 52.55
N LYS A 31 59.30 -17.19 52.98
CA LYS A 31 59.63 -15.81 52.60
C LYS A 31 59.86 -15.65 51.10
N VAL A 32 60.57 -16.58 50.47
CA VAL A 32 60.78 -16.58 49.01
C VAL A 32 59.47 -16.77 48.26
N SER A 33 58.59 -17.67 48.72
CA SER A 33 57.31 -17.93 48.08
C SER A 33 56.29 -16.80 48.25
N SER A 34 56.38 -16.05 49.35
CA SER A 34 55.46 -14.93 49.65
C SER A 34 56.00 -13.58 49.18
N ALA A 35 57.21 -13.53 48.64
CA ALA A 35 57.79 -12.30 48.11
C ALA A 35 56.99 -11.84 46.89
N LEU A 36 56.45 -10.62 46.97
CA LEU A 36 55.77 -9.97 45.87
C LEU A 36 56.79 -9.38 44.87
N PRO A 37 56.48 -9.34 43.58
CA PRO A 37 57.32 -8.67 42.60
C PRO A 37 57.39 -7.17 42.90
N VAL A 38 58.59 -6.60 42.78
CA VAL A 38 58.84 -5.15 43.00
C VAL A 38 58.25 -4.29 41.89
N VAL A 39 58.15 -4.85 40.68
CA VAL A 39 57.63 -4.16 39.50
C VAL A 39 56.39 -4.91 39.03
N ASP A 40 55.29 -4.17 38.87
CA ASP A 40 54.11 -4.69 38.20
C ASP A 40 54.40 -4.85 36.71
N THR A 41 54.38 -6.10 36.24
CA THR A 41 54.52 -6.45 34.82
C THR A 41 53.17 -6.77 34.18
N ALA A 42 52.06 -6.61 34.91
CA ALA A 42 50.73 -6.80 34.34
C ALA A 42 50.48 -5.77 33.23
N GLY A 43 50.09 -6.27 32.06
CA GLY A 43 49.68 -5.40 30.96
C GLY A 43 48.42 -4.61 31.35
N SER A 44 48.33 -3.36 30.87
CA SER A 44 47.11 -2.55 31.06
C SER A 44 45.89 -3.30 30.53
N ARG A 45 44.79 -3.26 31.27
CA ARG A 45 43.51 -3.88 30.85
C ARG A 45 43.06 -3.28 29.52
N THR A 46 42.75 -4.15 28.56
CA THR A 46 42.24 -3.71 27.27
C THR A 46 40.92 -2.95 27.44
N PRO A 47 40.78 -1.76 26.84
CA PRO A 47 39.52 -1.01 26.86
C PRO A 47 38.38 -1.83 26.24
N VAL A 48 37.20 -1.77 26.87
CA VAL A 48 36.02 -2.57 26.48
C VAL A 48 35.58 -2.30 25.04
N HIS A 49 35.71 -1.06 24.55
CA HIS A 49 35.31 -0.72 23.18
C HIS A 49 36.18 -1.37 22.10
N MET A 50 37.38 -1.84 22.46
CA MET A 50 38.30 -2.51 21.53
C MET A 50 37.94 -3.99 21.35
N THR A 51 37.43 -4.63 22.40
CA THR A 51 36.88 -5.98 22.35
C THR A 51 35.43 -5.99 21.85
N LEU A 52 34.64 -4.96 22.20
CA LEU A 52 33.21 -4.86 21.91
C LEU A 52 32.87 -3.54 21.20
N LYS A 53 32.62 -3.62 19.89
CA LYS A 53 32.17 -2.48 19.07
C LYS A 53 30.66 -2.30 19.17
N LEU A 54 30.20 -1.67 20.25
CA LEU A 54 28.76 -1.47 20.54
C LEU A 54 27.98 -0.86 19.36
N LYS A 55 28.51 0.17 18.70
CA LYS A 55 27.85 0.80 17.53
C LYS A 55 27.68 -0.16 16.35
N LYS A 56 28.63 -1.09 16.15
CA LYS A 56 28.51 -2.11 15.10
C LYS A 56 27.37 -3.08 15.42
N LEU A 57 27.25 -3.49 16.69
CA LEU A 57 26.17 -4.37 17.13
C LEU A 57 24.81 -3.70 16.99
N GLN A 58 24.69 -2.44 17.42
CA GLN A 58 23.48 -1.64 17.26
C GLN A 58 23.04 -1.55 15.79
N LEU A 59 23.95 -1.17 14.89
CA LEU A 59 23.63 -1.07 13.45
C LEU A 59 23.20 -2.41 12.85
N GLN A 60 23.78 -3.51 13.33
CA GLN A 60 23.40 -4.85 12.88
C GLN A 60 21.99 -5.23 13.37
N GLU A 61 21.66 -4.89 14.62
CA GLU A 61 20.33 -5.10 15.19
C GLU A 61 19.26 -4.25 14.49
N GLU A 62 19.53 -2.96 14.25
CA GLU A 62 18.64 -2.07 13.49
C GLU A 62 18.40 -2.63 12.08
N ARG A 63 19.45 -3.08 11.40
CA ARG A 63 19.33 -3.70 10.06
C ARG A 63 18.47 -4.97 10.10
N LEU A 64 18.67 -5.84 11.10
CA LEU A 64 17.89 -7.07 11.24
C LEU A 64 16.41 -6.75 11.56
N SER A 65 16.15 -5.76 12.40
CA SER A 65 14.79 -5.30 12.72
C SER A 65 14.03 -4.82 11.47
N VAL A 66 14.68 -4.08 10.59
CA VAL A 66 14.10 -3.66 9.30
C VAL A 66 13.80 -4.87 8.42
N ILE A 67 14.76 -5.80 8.28
CA ILE A 67 14.59 -7.03 7.50
C ILE A 67 13.42 -7.85 8.03
N ASP A 68 13.31 -8.03 9.34
CA ASP A 68 12.25 -8.82 9.96
C ASP A 68 10.88 -8.18 9.78
N ARG A 69 10.78 -6.85 9.92
CA ARG A 69 9.55 -6.10 9.64
C ARG A 69 9.13 -6.25 8.18
N ASP A 70 10.07 -6.12 7.25
CA ASP A 70 9.80 -6.24 5.82
C ASP A 70 9.41 -7.68 5.45
N ASN A 71 10.06 -8.68 6.05
CA ASN A 71 9.72 -10.08 5.87
C ASN A 71 8.32 -10.40 6.41
N GLN A 72 7.94 -9.87 7.56
CA GLN A 72 6.59 -10.01 8.11
C GLN A 72 5.55 -9.37 7.18
N LEU A 73 5.81 -8.14 6.70
CA LEU A 73 4.92 -7.46 5.76
C LEU A 73 4.77 -8.26 4.46
N LEU A 74 5.88 -8.76 3.92
CA LEU A 74 5.88 -9.58 2.71
C LEU A 74 5.09 -10.88 2.93
N ALA A 75 5.33 -11.58 4.04
CA ALA A 75 4.61 -12.79 4.40
C ALA A 75 3.11 -12.54 4.53
N SER A 76 2.69 -11.44 5.17
CA SER A 76 1.27 -11.07 5.25
C SER A 76 0.67 -10.79 3.86
N LYS A 77 1.39 -10.08 2.99
CA LYS A 77 0.94 -9.84 1.59
C LYS A 77 0.82 -11.15 0.80
N LEU A 78 1.80 -12.04 0.92
CA LEU A 78 1.78 -13.36 0.28
C LEU A 78 0.63 -14.21 0.82
N ALA A 79 0.40 -14.23 2.12
CA ALA A 79 -0.74 -14.91 2.73
C ALA A 79 -2.07 -14.37 2.19
N ASN A 80 -2.22 -13.05 2.10
CA ASN A 80 -3.40 -12.43 1.50
C ASN A 80 -3.61 -12.86 0.05
N ILE A 81 -2.54 -12.91 -0.77
CA ILE A 81 -2.61 -13.37 -2.16
C ILE A 81 -3.01 -14.84 -2.22
N VAL A 82 -2.38 -15.70 -1.41
CA VAL A 82 -2.65 -17.16 -1.37
C VAL A 82 -4.08 -17.44 -0.90
N CYS A 83 -4.58 -16.70 0.10
CA CYS A 83 -5.95 -16.83 0.58
C CYS A 83 -6.98 -16.17 -0.34
N SER A 84 -6.56 -15.24 -1.23
CA SER A 84 -7.46 -14.59 -2.17
C SER A 84 -7.96 -15.58 -3.22
N LYS A 85 -9.19 -15.41 -3.69
CA LYS A 85 -9.81 -16.26 -4.71
C LYS A 85 -9.28 -16.01 -6.14
N GLY A 86 -8.17 -15.29 -6.29
CA GLY A 86 -7.56 -15.00 -7.61
C GLY A 86 -8.34 -14.01 -8.47
N LEU A 87 -9.21 -13.18 -7.89
CA LEU A 87 -9.91 -12.10 -8.60
C LEU A 87 -8.92 -10.96 -8.89
N VAL A 88 -8.15 -11.11 -9.96
CA VAL A 88 -7.37 -10.01 -10.54
C VAL A 88 -8.32 -9.17 -11.39
N ASP A 89 -8.58 -7.94 -10.98
CA ASP A 89 -9.31 -7.00 -11.82
C ASP A 89 -8.37 -6.43 -12.90
N HIS A 90 -8.87 -6.31 -14.12
CA HIS A 90 -8.15 -5.67 -15.22
C HIS A 90 -8.35 -4.14 -15.20
N ARG A 91 -9.03 -3.61 -14.18
CA ARG A 91 -9.48 -2.21 -14.11
C ARG A 91 -8.57 -1.43 -13.18
N ASN A 92 -7.40 -1.04 -13.68
CA ASN A 92 -6.54 -0.11 -12.96
C ASN A 92 -7.18 1.29 -12.90
N GLN A 93 -7.45 1.78 -11.69
CA GLN A 93 -7.89 3.16 -11.46
C GLN A 93 -6.70 4.12 -11.50
N TYR A 94 -6.24 4.46 -12.70
CA TYR A 94 -5.24 5.52 -12.86
C TYR A 94 -5.90 6.90 -12.87
N GLN A 95 -5.34 7.83 -12.09
CA GLN A 95 -5.65 9.25 -12.28
C GLN A 95 -5.03 9.72 -13.60
N THR A 96 -5.88 10.00 -14.60
CA THR A 96 -5.40 10.52 -15.89
C THR A 96 -4.90 11.96 -15.71
N ARG A 97 -3.59 12.14 -15.70
CA ARG A 97 -2.95 13.46 -15.63
C ARG A 97 -2.68 13.95 -17.04
N SER A 98 -3.40 14.98 -17.47
CA SER A 98 -3.17 15.66 -18.74
C SER A 98 -2.97 17.15 -18.49
N LEU A 99 -1.91 17.73 -19.06
CA LEU A 99 -1.67 19.17 -19.04
C LEU A 99 -2.80 19.96 -19.71
N ASN A 100 -3.55 19.32 -20.62
CA ASN A 100 -4.67 19.91 -21.34
C ASN A 100 -6.02 19.75 -20.63
N ALA A 101 -6.06 19.10 -19.46
CA ALA A 101 -7.28 18.94 -18.67
C ALA A 101 -8.03 20.26 -18.35
N PRO A 102 -7.37 21.40 -18.01
CA PRO A 102 -8.09 22.65 -17.77
C PRO A 102 -8.69 23.23 -19.04
N LYS A 103 -7.96 23.21 -20.16
CA LYS A 103 -8.44 23.68 -21.46
C LYS A 103 -9.64 22.87 -21.96
N ARG A 104 -9.55 21.53 -21.89
CA ARG A 104 -10.66 20.63 -22.24
C ARG A 104 -11.90 20.90 -21.38
N ARG A 105 -11.73 21.17 -20.07
CA ARG A 105 -12.86 21.52 -19.19
C ARG A 105 -13.54 22.81 -19.62
N GLN A 106 -12.77 23.85 -19.97
CA GLN A 106 -13.32 25.12 -20.47
C GLN A 106 -14.06 24.93 -21.80
N GLU A 107 -13.50 24.17 -22.73
CA GLU A 107 -14.14 23.86 -24.01
C GLU A 107 -15.45 23.09 -23.82
N LEU A 108 -15.48 22.11 -22.91
CA LEU A 108 -16.70 21.37 -22.59
C LEU A 108 -17.80 22.28 -22.02
N LEU A 109 -17.45 23.22 -21.14
CA LEU A 109 -18.41 24.20 -20.63
C LEU A 109 -18.93 25.12 -21.75
N LEU A 110 -18.05 25.57 -22.64
CA LEU A 110 -18.43 26.40 -23.78
C LEU A 110 -19.40 25.68 -24.71
N VAL A 111 -19.06 24.43 -25.08
CA VAL A 111 -19.91 23.57 -25.91
C VAL A 111 -21.24 23.31 -25.21
N GLY A 112 -21.25 23.05 -23.90
CA GLY A 112 -22.46 22.86 -23.12
C GLY A 112 -23.40 24.07 -23.18
N HIS A 113 -22.86 25.28 -23.00
CA HIS A 113 -23.63 26.52 -23.10
C HIS A 113 -24.18 26.74 -24.52
N GLN A 114 -23.36 26.51 -25.56
CA GLN A 114 -23.79 26.61 -26.94
C GLN A 114 -24.91 25.62 -27.28
N ASN A 115 -24.77 24.37 -26.82
CA ASN A 115 -25.78 23.33 -26.99
C ASN A 115 -27.09 23.68 -26.28
N GLN A 116 -27.02 24.28 -25.08
CA GLN A 116 -28.21 24.77 -24.39
C GLN A 116 -28.94 25.86 -25.20
N GLY A 117 -28.19 26.79 -25.81
CA GLY A 117 -28.77 27.81 -26.68
C GLY A 117 -29.40 27.22 -27.95
N ILE A 118 -28.76 26.20 -28.56
CA ILE A 118 -29.34 25.46 -29.69
C ILE A 118 -30.64 24.77 -29.27
N TYR A 119 -30.61 24.08 -28.13
CA TYR A 119 -31.76 23.36 -27.60
C TYR A 119 -32.95 24.30 -27.37
N GLN A 120 -32.72 25.45 -26.74
CA GLN A 120 -33.76 26.47 -26.55
C GLN A 120 -34.33 26.99 -27.87
N ARG A 121 -33.50 27.19 -28.91
CA ARG A 121 -33.98 27.59 -30.24
C ARG A 121 -34.84 26.51 -30.91
N ILE A 122 -34.45 25.24 -30.77
CA ILE A 122 -35.21 24.11 -31.29
C ILE A 122 -36.57 24.04 -30.58
N LEU A 123 -36.60 24.16 -29.25
CA LEU A 123 -37.84 24.14 -28.47
C LEU A 123 -38.76 25.33 -28.78
N ALA A 124 -38.20 26.52 -28.95
CA ALA A 124 -38.98 27.72 -29.25
C ALA A 124 -39.55 27.72 -30.67
N ARG A 125 -38.95 26.95 -31.60
CA ARG A 125 -39.43 26.84 -32.97
C ARG A 125 -40.69 25.98 -33.01
N GLN A 126 -41.82 26.60 -33.34
CA GLN A 126 -43.05 25.87 -33.64
C GLN A 126 -42.87 25.06 -34.94
N SER A 127 -43.55 23.92 -35.02
CA SER A 127 -43.60 23.10 -36.22
C SER A 127 -44.23 23.87 -37.38
N GLU A 128 -43.51 24.03 -38.50
CA GLU A 128 -44.07 24.61 -39.74
C GLU A 128 -45.11 23.70 -40.40
N TYR A 129 -45.11 22.43 -40.01
CA TYR A 129 -46.06 21.44 -40.49
C TYR A 129 -47.48 21.75 -39.98
N ARG A 130 -48.25 22.50 -40.77
CA ARG A 130 -49.70 22.68 -40.54
C ARG A 130 -50.43 21.44 -41.03
N ARG A 131 -50.46 20.39 -40.17
CA ARG A 131 -51.08 19.09 -40.45
C ARG A 131 -52.46 19.20 -41.08
N GLN A 132 -53.28 20.13 -40.61
CA GLN A 132 -54.63 20.37 -41.16
C GLN A 132 -54.59 20.76 -42.64
N LEU A 133 -53.73 21.70 -43.05
CA LEU A 133 -53.60 22.08 -44.45
C LEU A 133 -53.15 20.92 -45.33
N TRP A 134 -52.24 20.09 -44.81
CA TRP A 134 -51.75 18.92 -45.53
C TRP A 134 -52.84 17.87 -45.74
N LEU A 135 -53.69 17.67 -44.73
CA LEU A 135 -54.86 16.79 -44.85
C LEU A 135 -55.88 17.34 -45.86
N ASP A 136 -56.15 18.65 -45.83
CA ASP A 136 -57.08 19.31 -46.75
C ASP A 136 -56.58 19.25 -48.20
N ASP A 137 -55.30 19.53 -48.43
CA ASP A 137 -54.70 19.46 -49.77
C ASP A 137 -54.59 18.02 -50.27
N TRP A 138 -54.35 17.07 -49.38
CA TRP A 138 -54.44 15.66 -49.70
C TRP A 138 -55.85 15.27 -50.12
N GLU A 139 -56.88 15.71 -49.38
CA GLU A 139 -58.28 15.44 -49.71
C GLU A 139 -58.68 16.04 -51.07
N LYS A 140 -58.29 17.30 -51.33
CA LYS A 140 -58.51 17.93 -52.65
C LYS A 140 -57.83 17.13 -53.76
N THR A 141 -56.62 16.64 -53.53
CA THR A 141 -55.88 15.82 -54.48
C THR A 141 -56.58 14.49 -54.73
N GLN A 142 -57.08 13.83 -53.67
CA GLN A 142 -57.89 12.61 -53.79
C GLN A 142 -59.15 12.84 -54.62
N ARG A 143 -59.92 13.90 -54.35
CA ARG A 143 -61.13 14.24 -55.11
C ARG A 143 -60.82 14.50 -56.59
N ARG A 144 -59.73 15.21 -56.90
CA ARG A 144 -59.27 15.43 -58.28
C ARG A 144 -58.93 14.12 -58.97
N LEU A 145 -58.20 13.24 -58.28
CA LEU A 145 -57.85 11.92 -58.79
C LEU A 145 -59.10 11.05 -59.01
N ASP A 146 -60.16 11.17 -58.19
CA ASP A 146 -61.41 10.40 -58.39
C ASP A 146 -62.10 10.86 -59.65
N THR A 147 -62.11 12.16 -59.86
CA THR A 147 -62.75 12.81 -61.01
C THR A 147 -62.03 12.46 -62.32
N ILE A 148 -60.70 12.35 -62.30
CA ILE A 148 -59.87 12.08 -63.49
C ILE A 148 -59.74 10.56 -63.74
N SER A 149 -59.98 9.72 -62.73
CA SER A 149 -59.80 8.27 -62.86
C SER A 149 -60.87 7.65 -63.75
N ARG A 150 -60.43 6.83 -64.72
CA ARG A 150 -61.30 6.06 -65.61
C ARG A 150 -61.97 4.86 -64.93
N TYR A 151 -61.40 4.39 -63.81
CA TYR A 151 -61.89 3.25 -63.04
C TYR A 151 -62.07 3.63 -61.56
N PRO A 152 -63.09 3.09 -60.85
CA PRO A 152 -63.33 3.43 -59.45
C PRO A 152 -62.14 2.99 -58.58
N ARG A 153 -61.68 3.86 -57.67
CA ARG A 153 -60.64 3.49 -56.71
C ARG A 153 -61.18 2.40 -55.78
N GLY A 154 -60.46 1.27 -55.71
CA GLY A 154 -60.80 0.16 -54.80
C GLY A 154 -60.74 0.56 -53.33
N PRO A 155 -61.24 -0.28 -52.41
CA PRO A 155 -61.16 -0.01 -50.98
C PRO A 155 -59.70 0.25 -50.59
N THR A 156 -59.42 1.37 -49.94
CA THR A 156 -58.08 1.68 -49.44
C THR A 156 -57.76 0.75 -48.27
N ASP A 157 -57.26 -0.44 -48.55
CA ASP A 157 -56.62 -1.29 -47.56
C ASP A 157 -55.28 -0.69 -47.19
N GLN A 158 -55.28 0.13 -46.14
CA GLN A 158 -54.23 0.28 -45.13
C GLN A 158 -54.52 1.53 -44.28
N ARG A 159 -55.35 1.33 -43.24
CA ARG A 159 -55.10 2.06 -41.99
C ARG A 159 -53.80 1.50 -41.43
N VAL A 160 -52.66 2.12 -41.75
CA VAL A 160 -51.49 1.98 -40.89
C VAL A 160 -51.92 2.61 -39.57
N LYS A 161 -52.26 1.76 -38.60
CA LYS A 161 -52.59 2.17 -37.23
C LYS A 161 -51.33 2.81 -36.65
N PHE A 162 -51.18 4.12 -36.77
CA PHE A 162 -50.32 4.82 -35.83
C PHE A 162 -51.04 4.75 -34.49
N ALA A 163 -50.44 3.99 -33.58
CA ALA A 163 -50.92 3.88 -32.21
C ALA A 163 -51.03 5.29 -31.62
N GLU A 164 -52.25 5.65 -31.21
CA GLU A 164 -52.46 6.71 -30.24
C GLU A 164 -51.88 6.21 -28.90
N GLU A 165 -50.63 6.56 -28.61
CA GLU A 165 -50.17 6.68 -27.23
C GLU A 165 -50.54 8.08 -26.74
N GLU A 166 -51.80 8.21 -26.31
CA GLU A 166 -52.21 9.25 -25.38
C GLU A 166 -51.51 9.02 -24.04
N GLY A 167 -50.60 9.93 -23.68
CA GLY A 167 -50.50 10.48 -22.33
C GLY A 167 -50.04 9.57 -21.16
N SER A 168 -48.87 9.94 -20.64
CA SER A 168 -48.60 10.03 -19.19
C SER A 168 -48.31 8.72 -18.43
N GLU A 169 -47.05 8.28 -18.50
CA GLU A 169 -46.38 7.79 -17.30
C GLU A 169 -45.06 8.55 -17.13
N GLY A 170 -44.91 9.19 -15.96
CA GLY A 170 -43.74 9.98 -15.62
C GLY A 170 -42.50 9.09 -15.60
N PHE A 171 -41.56 9.37 -16.50
CA PHE A 171 -40.21 8.83 -16.42
C PHE A 171 -39.48 9.51 -15.26
N SER A 172 -39.71 8.99 -14.06
CA SER A 172 -38.91 9.30 -12.87
C SER A 172 -37.53 8.69 -13.07
N ILE A 173 -36.57 9.49 -13.53
CA ILE A 173 -35.15 9.15 -13.36
C ILE A 173 -34.89 9.25 -11.86
N SER A 174 -34.98 8.12 -11.17
CA SER A 174 -34.42 7.96 -9.83
C SER A 174 -32.92 8.22 -9.92
N SER A 175 -32.52 9.41 -9.52
CA SER A 175 -31.15 9.72 -9.16
C SER A 175 -30.84 8.98 -7.85
N ASP A 176 -30.33 7.76 -7.95
CA ASP A 176 -29.64 7.14 -6.83
C ASP A 176 -28.27 7.80 -6.68
N ALA A 177 -28.29 8.91 -5.96
CA ALA A 177 -27.18 9.37 -5.16
C ALA A 177 -27.28 8.66 -3.80
N SER A 178 -26.66 7.49 -3.67
CA SER A 178 -26.29 6.96 -2.36
C SER A 178 -24.78 7.19 -2.17
N SER A 179 -24.49 8.40 -1.70
CA SER A 179 -23.37 8.63 -0.81
C SER A 179 -23.51 7.68 0.38
N SER A 180 -22.51 6.83 0.60
CA SER A 180 -22.23 6.31 1.93
C SER A 180 -20.79 6.68 2.27
N ASP A 181 -20.62 7.95 2.63
CA ASP A 181 -19.62 8.33 3.63
C ASP A 181 -19.93 7.55 4.92
N ARG A 182 -19.00 6.69 5.31
CA ARG A 182 -18.81 6.29 6.71
C ARG A 182 -17.42 6.72 7.13
N THR A 183 -17.33 7.97 7.58
CA THR A 183 -16.32 8.38 8.56
C THR A 183 -16.93 8.30 9.96
N SER A 184 -16.04 8.09 10.95
CA SER A 184 -16.21 8.12 12.41
C SER A 184 -16.14 6.72 13.06
N THR A 185 -14.96 6.27 13.52
CA THR A 185 -14.20 6.63 14.76
C THR A 185 -14.57 5.75 15.97
N GLU A 186 -13.51 5.20 16.58
CA GLU A 186 -13.35 4.87 18.02
C GLU A 186 -14.12 3.66 18.59
N THR A 187 -13.41 2.55 18.83
CA THR A 187 -12.73 2.19 20.10
C THR A 187 -11.72 1.08 19.85
#